data_AF-M9SDE2-F1
#
_entry.id   AF-M9SDE2-F1
#
_cell.length_a   1.000
_cell.length_b   1.000
_cell.length_c   1.000
_cell.angle_alpha   90.00
_cell.angle_beta   90.00
_cell.angle_gamma   90.00
#
_symmetry.space_group_name_H-M   'P 1'
#
loop_
_entity.id
_entity.type
_entity.pdbx_description
1 polymer ?
#
loop_
_entity_poly.entity_id
_entity_poly.type
_entity_poly.pdbx_seq_one_letter_code
_entity_poly.pdbx_strand_id
1 'polypeptide(L)'
;MFTGRDVEDLQKDLIEHLDLVIDGRFEVEDRDYERNLIGSHNQRIINLSGRYADHIDWFTKTRSDYIEVDILDDSFITNGSAF
;
A
#
# COMPACT_ATOMS: atom_id res chain seq x y z
N MET A 1 -5.28 -3.25 4.81
CA MET A 1 -5.41 -4.67 4.39
C MET A 1 -5.53 -4.72 2.87
N PHE A 2 -4.84 -5.66 2.21
CA PHE A 2 -5.04 -5.97 0.79
C PHE A 2 -6.05 -7.10 0.67
N THR A 3 -7.17 -6.86 0.01
CA THR A 3 -8.28 -7.84 -0.02
C THR A 3 -8.38 -8.54 -1.37
N GLY A 4 -8.02 -7.85 -2.46
CA GLY A 4 -8.28 -8.31 -3.82
C GLY A 4 -9.78 -8.51 -4.11
N ARG A 5 -10.64 -7.94 -3.26
CA ARG A 5 -12.09 -8.06 -3.23
C ARG A 5 -12.69 -6.70 -2.91
N ASP A 6 -13.97 -6.55 -3.22
CA ASP A 6 -14.72 -5.35 -2.85
C ASP A 6 -14.93 -5.32 -1.32
N VAL A 7 -14.86 -4.14 -0.72
CA VAL A 7 -14.98 -3.93 0.74
C VAL A 7 -16.35 -4.38 1.23
N GLU A 8 -17.36 -4.28 0.37
CA GLU A 8 -18.71 -4.75 0.60
C GLU A 8 -18.81 -6.28 0.78
N ASP A 9 -17.83 -7.04 0.29
CA ASP A 9 -17.75 -8.49 0.47
C ASP A 9 -17.09 -8.90 1.80
N LEU A 10 -16.50 -7.96 2.54
CA LEU A 10 -15.82 -8.24 3.80
C LEU A 10 -16.82 -8.37 4.96
N GLN A 11 -16.47 -9.21 5.93
CA GLN A 11 -17.25 -9.34 7.16
C GLN A 11 -17.24 -8.01 7.92
N LYS A 12 -18.39 -7.57 8.43
CA LYS A 12 -18.51 -6.30 9.16
C LYS A 12 -17.56 -6.21 10.35
N ASP A 13 -17.49 -7.26 11.15
CA ASP A 13 -16.61 -7.35 12.31
C ASP A 13 -15.13 -7.16 11.92
N LEU A 14 -14.74 -7.58 10.70
CA LEU A 14 -13.39 -7.34 10.19
C LEU A 14 -13.20 -5.85 9.88
N ILE A 15 -14.15 -5.26 9.13
CA ILE A 15 -14.10 -3.84 8.72
C ILE A 15 -13.97 -2.92 9.94
N GLU A 16 -14.67 -3.21 11.03
CA GLU A 16 -14.65 -2.40 12.27
C GLU A 16 -13.27 -2.32 12.95
N HIS A 17 -12.37 -3.25 12.64
CA HIS A 17 -11.02 -3.32 13.20
C HIS A 17 -9.92 -2.92 12.20
N LEU A 18 -10.29 -2.34 11.05
CA LEU A 18 -9.35 -1.90 10.03
C LEU A 18 -9.30 -0.38 9.96
N ASP A 19 -8.08 0.15 9.81
CA ASP A 19 -7.88 1.57 9.54
C ASP A 19 -8.07 1.90 8.05
N LEU A 20 -7.63 0.99 7.17
CA LEU A 20 -7.53 1.23 5.74
C LEU A 20 -7.65 -0.08 4.94
N VAL A 21 -8.40 -0.03 3.84
CA VAL A 21 -8.58 -1.13 2.88
C VAL A 21 -8.12 -0.70 1.50
N ILE A 22 -7.31 -1.55 0.86
CA ILE A 22 -7.06 -1.49 -0.58
C ILE A 22 -8.09 -2.39 -1.24
N ASP A 23 -9.03 -1.75 -1.92
CA ASP A 23 -10.29 -2.30 -2.39
C ASP A 23 -10.24 -2.58 -3.90
N GLY A 24 -10.78 -3.73 -4.30
CA GLY A 24 -10.82 -4.17 -5.70
C GLY A 24 -9.71 -5.16 -6.09
N ARG A 25 -9.96 -5.91 -7.17
CA ARG A 25 -9.04 -6.93 -7.71
C ARG A 25 -7.81 -6.31 -8.37
N PHE A 26 -6.69 -7.03 -8.34
CA PHE A 26 -5.52 -6.67 -9.14
C PHE A 26 -5.73 -7.07 -10.61
N GLU A 27 -5.38 -6.16 -11.52
CA GLU A 27 -5.43 -6.31 -12.97
C GLU A 27 -4.04 -6.05 -13.58
N VAL A 28 -3.36 -7.12 -14.00
CA VAL A 28 -1.98 -7.04 -14.52
C VAL A 28 -1.85 -6.22 -15.80
N GLU A 29 -2.92 -6.11 -16.58
CA GLU A 29 -2.96 -5.32 -17.82
C GLU A 29 -3.18 -3.82 -17.56
N ASP A 30 -3.60 -3.45 -16.35
CA ASP A 30 -3.92 -2.07 -15.95
C ASP A 30 -3.16 -1.68 -14.67
N ARG A 31 -1.83 -1.85 -14.72
CA ARG A 31 -0.96 -1.59 -13.56
C ARG A 31 -0.87 -0.11 -13.24
N ASP A 32 -0.97 0.19 -11.96
CA ASP A 32 -0.69 1.50 -11.39
C ASP A 32 0.75 1.53 -10.89
N TYR A 33 1.52 2.54 -11.33
CA TYR A 33 2.91 2.75 -10.93
C TYR A 33 3.09 4.06 -10.16
N GLU A 34 2.01 4.79 -9.90
CA GLU A 34 2.06 6.12 -9.30
C GLU A 34 1.69 6.07 -7.81
N ARG A 35 0.62 5.35 -7.47
CA ARG A 35 0.06 5.29 -6.11
C ARG A 35 0.71 4.17 -5.30
N ASN A 36 1.09 4.49 -4.06
CA ASN A 36 1.73 3.52 -3.17
C ASN A 36 0.71 2.49 -2.69
N LEU A 37 1.14 1.22 -2.60
CA LEU A 37 0.30 0.08 -2.22
C LEU A 37 -0.88 -0.19 -3.19
N ILE A 38 -0.92 0.45 -4.35
CA ILE A 38 -1.91 0.17 -5.39
C ILE A 38 -1.23 -0.62 -6.49
N GLY A 39 -1.80 -1.77 -6.86
CA GLY A 39 -1.28 -2.59 -7.95
C GLY A 39 -1.87 -2.22 -9.31
N SER A 40 -3.12 -1.76 -9.34
CA SER A 40 -3.87 -1.50 -10.57
C SER A 40 -4.81 -0.30 -10.45
N HIS A 41 -5.09 0.39 -11.57
CA HIS A 41 -5.81 1.66 -11.51
C HIS A 41 -7.24 1.54 -10.98
N ASN A 42 -7.88 0.39 -11.24
CA ASN A 42 -9.21 0.06 -10.75
C ASN A 42 -9.31 -0.05 -9.22
N GLN A 43 -8.19 -0.18 -8.50
CA GLN A 43 -8.20 -0.33 -7.05
C GLN A 43 -8.37 1.01 -6.33
N ARG A 44 -9.12 0.98 -5.22
CA ARG A 44 -9.45 2.15 -4.39
C ARG A 44 -8.77 2.06 -3.03
N ILE A 45 -8.50 3.22 -2.44
CA ILE A 45 -8.04 3.32 -1.05
C ILE A 45 -9.21 3.81 -0.22
N ILE A 46 -9.65 3.00 0.73
CA ILE A 46 -10.77 3.32 1.61
C ILE A 46 -10.22 3.54 3.02
N ASN A 47 -10.28 4.79 3.48
CA ASN A 47 -9.93 5.17 4.85
C ASN A 47 -11.16 4.96 5.75
N LEU A 48 -11.10 3.94 6.60
CA LEU A 48 -12.24 3.52 7.43
C LEU A 48 -12.26 4.23 8.78
N SER A 49 -11.12 4.29 9.47
CA SER A 49 -11.04 4.87 10.82
C SER A 49 -10.72 6.36 10.83
N GLY A 50 -10.29 6.93 9.69
CA GLY A 50 -9.80 8.30 9.62
C GLY A 50 -8.36 8.48 10.09
N ARG A 51 -7.71 7.43 10.64
CA ARG A 51 -6.35 7.48 11.22
C ARG A 51 -5.30 8.15 10.33
N TYR A 52 -5.44 8.02 9.00
CA TYR A 52 -4.49 8.53 8.02
C TYR A 52 -5.00 9.74 7.23
N ALA A 53 -6.05 10.42 7.68
CA ALA A 53 -6.64 11.55 6.94
C ALA A 53 -5.62 12.65 6.59
N ASP A 54 -4.76 13.02 7.54
CA ASP A 54 -3.72 14.05 7.36
C ASP A 54 -2.48 13.55 6.60
N HIS A 55 -2.45 12.26 6.26
CA HIS A 55 -1.31 11.60 5.64
C HIS A 55 -1.69 10.87 4.35
N ILE A 56 -2.81 11.26 3.72
CA ILE A 56 -3.31 10.59 2.51
C ILE A 56 -2.31 10.64 1.34
N ASP A 57 -1.53 11.72 1.27
CA ASP A 57 -0.44 11.91 0.32
C ASP A 57 0.62 10.80 0.38
N TRP A 58 0.77 10.14 1.53
CA TRP A 58 1.64 8.97 1.65
C TRP A 58 1.20 7.86 0.69
N PHE A 59 -0.09 7.72 0.41
CA PHE A 59 -0.63 6.66 -0.44
C PHE A 59 -0.82 7.09 -1.89
N THR A 60 -1.09 8.37 -2.15
CA THR A 60 -1.49 8.85 -3.49
C THR A 60 -0.37 9.45 -4.31
N LYS A 61 0.80 9.71 -3.72
CA LYS A 61 1.93 10.33 -4.41
C LYS A 61 3.11 9.37 -4.47
N THR A 62 3.69 9.25 -5.66
CA THR A 62 4.96 8.53 -5.87
C THR A 62 6.04 9.13 -4.98
N ARG A 63 6.85 8.26 -4.37
CA ARG A 63 7.96 8.67 -3.51
C ARG A 63 9.22 8.01 -4.03
N SER A 64 10.34 8.69 -3.84
CA SER A 64 11.63 8.07 -4.07
C SER A 64 11.76 6.87 -3.14
N ASP A 65 11.94 5.69 -3.72
CA ASP A 65 12.34 4.49 -2.99
C ASP A 65 13.84 4.61 -2.70
N TYR A 66 14.24 4.27 -1.48
CA TYR A 66 15.63 4.35 -1.05
C TYR A 66 16.06 3.01 -0.48
N ILE A 67 17.24 2.57 -0.90
CA ILE A 67 17.95 1.47 -0.28
C ILE A 67 19.00 2.07 0.64
N GLU A 68 18.91 1.74 1.93
CA GLU A 68 19.96 1.97 2.90
C GLU A 68 20.99 0.84 2.78
N VAL A 69 22.26 1.20 2.66
CA VAL A 69 23.37 0.24 2.58
C VAL A 69 24.37 0.57 3.66
N ASP A 70 24.44 -0.29 4.66
CA ASP A 70 25.45 -0.21 5.71
C ASP A 70 26.67 -1.05 5.32
N ILE A 71 27.84 -0.41 5.33
CA ILE A 71 29.13 -1.05 5.06
C ILE A 71 29.80 -1.36 6.39
N LEU A 72 30.01 -2.64 6.66
CA LEU A 72 30.76 -3.17 7.80
C LEU A 72 32.04 -3.83 7.27
N ASP A 73 33.04 -4.03 8.14
CA ASP A 73 34.38 -4.50 7.74
C ASP A 73 34.34 -5.70 6.77
N ASP A 74 33.53 -6.73 7.08
CA ASP A 74 33.43 -7.96 6.28
C ASP A 74 32.02 -8.20 5.69
N SER A 75 31.11 -7.23 5.76
CA SER A 75 29.72 -7.44 5.31
C SER A 75 29.00 -6.17 4.87
N PHE A 76 27.97 -6.34 4.06
CA PHE A 76 27.02 -5.29 3.71
C PHE A 76 25.63 -5.67 4.22
N ILE A 77 24.93 -4.72 4.82
CA ILE A 77 23.52 -4.86 5.19
C ILE A 77 22.72 -3.93 4.29
N THR A 78 21.68 -4.46 3.65
CA THR A 78 20.77 -3.67 2.81
C THR A 78 19.38 -3.66 3.44
N ASN A 79 18.80 -2.48 3.61
CA ASN A 79 17.44 -2.30 4.08
C ASN A 79 16.68 -1.37 3.13
N GLY A 80 15.36 -1.55 3.02
CA GLY A 80 14.51 -0.84 2.07
C GLY A 80 14.07 -1.69 0.88
N SER A 81 13.50 -1.01 -0.11
CA SER A 81 12.98 -1.60 -1.34
C SER A 81 13.66 -0.94 -2.55
N ALA A 82 13.62 -1.63 -3.69
CA ALA A 82 14.17 -1.15 -4.96
C ALA A 82 13.16 -1.30 -6.11
N PHE A 83 11.89 -1.53 -5.80
CA PHE A 83 10.87 -2.01 -6.73
C PHE A 83 9.78 -0.98 -6.97
#